data_AF-A0A6P7GFE2-F1
#
_entry.id   AF-A0A6P7GFE2-F1
#
_cell.length_a   1.000
_cell.length_b   1.000
_cell.length_c   1.000
_cell.angle_alpha   90.00
_cell.angle_beta   90.00
_cell.angle_gamma   90.00
#
_symmetry.space_group_name_H-M   'P 1'
#
loop_
_entity.id
_entity.type
_entity.pdbx_description
1 polymer ?
#
loop_
_entity_poly.entity_id
_entity_poly.type
_entity_poly.pdbx_seq_one_letter_code
_entity_poly.pdbx_strand_id
1 'polypeptide(L)'
;MLLEPIANTITSVEGDTPTISKCLHLFKKMVNTSLENVTKSPLLSKEEADTRAIFENRKKFAIYSVHFVANLLDPKYRGCELSSDEMTDATEVMYKVAQKMPDVDEAAVLADVVNFIAKEGLFKKAFLWNEDTIAAILASQSILH
;
A
#
# COMPACT_ATOMS: atom_id res chain seq x y z
N MET A 1 16.24 18.92 -3.75
CA MET A 1 17.14 18.79 -2.57
C MET A 1 17.14 17.34 -2.06
N LEU A 2 18.19 16.85 -1.40
CA LEU A 2 18.26 15.45 -0.92
C LEU A 2 17.13 15.07 0.06
N LEU A 3 16.71 16.00 0.92
CA LEU A 3 15.69 15.77 1.97
C LEU A 3 14.26 16.14 1.53
N GLU A 4 14.11 16.73 0.35
CA GLU A 4 12.81 17.17 -0.18
C GLU A 4 11.78 16.04 -0.28
N PRO A 5 12.14 14.80 -0.70
CA PRO A 5 11.16 13.70 -0.74
C PRO A 5 10.58 13.38 0.63
N ILE A 6 11.37 13.51 1.69
CA ILE A 6 10.95 13.26 3.07
C ILE A 6 9.99 14.34 3.51
N ALA A 7 10.35 15.62 3.32
CA ALA A 7 9.48 16.75 3.67
C ALA A 7 8.13 16.67 2.95
N ASN A 8 8.12 16.41 1.63
CA ASN A 8 6.90 16.27 0.85
C ASN A 8 6.03 15.10 1.33
N THR A 9 6.65 14.00 1.76
CA THR A 9 5.93 12.83 2.28
C THR A 9 5.30 13.12 3.63
N ILE A 10 6.02 13.81 4.53
CA ILE A 10 5.48 14.27 5.81
C ILE A 10 4.25 15.15 5.58
N THR A 11 4.37 16.20 4.76
CA THR A 11 3.23 17.08 4.43
C THR A 11 2.05 16.31 3.84
N SER A 12 2.30 15.29 3.01
CA SER A 12 1.25 14.47 2.41
C SER A 12 0.53 13.59 3.43
N VAL A 13 1.26 13.08 4.44
CA VAL A 13 0.70 12.24 5.52
C VAL A 13 -0.02 13.09 6.57
N GLU A 14 0.48 14.30 6.86
CA GLU A 14 -0.11 15.24 7.82
C GLU A 14 -1.35 15.97 7.28
N GLY A 15 -1.63 15.89 5.98
CA GLY A 15 -2.86 16.44 5.40
C GLY A 15 -4.12 15.68 5.80
N ASP A 16 -5.29 16.24 5.53
CA ASP A 16 -6.59 15.78 6.04
C ASP A 16 -7.15 14.47 5.45
N THR A 17 -6.37 13.72 4.65
CA THR A 17 -6.85 12.48 3.99
C THR A 17 -5.87 11.30 4.00
N PRO A 18 -5.20 10.98 5.14
CA PRO A 18 -4.27 9.86 5.18
C PRO A 18 -5.06 8.55 5.25
N THR A 19 -5.10 7.81 4.15
CA THR A 19 -5.65 6.44 4.13
C THR A 19 -4.51 5.45 4.31
N ILE A 20 -4.72 4.42 5.14
CA ILE A 20 -3.72 3.38 5.45
C ILE A 20 -3.17 2.72 4.17
N SER A 21 -4.02 2.58 3.14
CA SER A 21 -3.66 2.05 1.82
C SER A 21 -2.60 2.87 1.08
N LYS A 22 -2.54 4.19 1.32
CA LYS A 22 -1.57 5.11 0.72
C LYS A 22 -0.21 5.07 1.41
N CYS A 23 -0.11 4.61 2.66
CA CYS A 23 1.15 4.63 3.41
C CYS A 23 2.27 3.88 2.69
N LEU A 24 1.96 2.70 2.12
CA LEU A 24 2.92 1.93 1.34
C LEU A 24 3.39 2.69 0.09
N HIS A 25 2.44 3.26 -0.65
CA HIS A 25 2.71 4.06 -1.85
C HIS A 25 3.62 5.25 -1.52
N LEU A 26 3.25 6.03 -0.50
CA LEU A 26 3.99 7.22 -0.07
C LEU A 26 5.40 6.86 0.39
N PHE A 27 5.56 5.78 1.15
CA PHE A 27 6.87 5.29 1.58
C PHE A 27 7.73 4.86 0.39
N LYS A 28 7.20 4.04 -0.53
CA LYS A 28 7.96 3.59 -1.72
C LYS A 28 8.34 4.75 -2.62
N LYS A 29 7.42 5.69 -2.85
CA LYS A 29 7.68 6.92 -3.61
C LYS A 29 8.79 7.74 -2.96
N MET A 30 8.70 8.00 -1.65
CA MET A 30 9.73 8.72 -0.90
C MET A 30 11.10 8.07 -1.07
N VAL A 31 11.20 6.76 -0.82
CA VAL A 31 12.47 6.01 -0.90
C VAL A 31 13.04 6.08 -2.32
N ASN A 32 12.23 5.82 -3.35
CA ASN A 32 12.69 5.84 -4.74
C ASN A 32 13.21 7.23 -5.13
N THR A 33 12.46 8.29 -4.83
CA THR A 33 12.90 9.66 -5.13
C THR A 33 14.13 10.06 -4.32
N SER A 34 14.24 9.65 -3.05
CA SER A 34 15.44 9.89 -2.25
C SER A 34 16.66 9.18 -2.82
N LEU A 35 16.53 7.92 -3.22
CA LEU A 35 17.63 7.15 -3.80
C LEU A 35 18.05 7.70 -5.17
N GLU A 36 17.10 8.14 -6.01
CA GLU A 36 17.40 8.84 -7.26
C GLU A 36 18.12 10.18 -7.04
N ASN A 37 17.81 10.90 -5.97
CA ASN A 37 18.49 12.14 -5.64
C ASN A 37 19.90 11.88 -5.09
N VAL A 38 20.08 10.78 -4.34
CA VAL A 38 21.37 10.32 -3.82
C VAL A 38 22.32 9.94 -4.96
N THR A 39 21.86 9.18 -5.95
CA THR A 39 22.71 8.77 -7.09
C THR A 39 23.14 9.92 -8.01
N LYS A 40 22.43 11.06 -7.94
CA LYS A 40 22.78 12.29 -8.66
C LYS A 40 23.67 13.23 -7.82
N SER A 41 23.95 12.87 -6.57
CA SER A 41 24.75 13.64 -5.62
C SER A 41 26.23 13.24 -5.71
N PRO A 42 27.18 14.10 -5.34
CA PRO A 42 28.61 13.75 -5.28
C PRO A 42 28.94 12.85 -4.06
N LEU A 43 28.05 11.93 -3.69
CA LEU A 43 28.24 10.99 -2.58
C LEU A 43 29.11 9.81 -3.00
N LEU A 44 29.81 9.23 -2.03
CA LEU A 44 30.56 7.99 -2.22
C LEU A 44 29.60 6.80 -2.29
N SER A 45 29.95 5.76 -3.03
CA SER A 45 29.12 4.53 -3.14
C SER A 45 28.80 3.89 -1.78
N LYS A 46 29.68 4.08 -0.79
CA LYS A 46 29.41 3.66 0.59
C LYS A 46 28.23 4.41 1.22
N GLU A 47 28.16 5.73 1.04
CA GLU A 47 27.09 6.57 1.57
C GLU A 47 25.74 6.25 0.90
N GLU A 48 25.77 5.91 -0.39
CA GLU A 48 24.57 5.41 -1.09
C GLU A 48 24.07 4.08 -0.52
N ALA A 49 24.99 3.15 -0.25
CA ALA A 49 24.66 1.85 0.34
C ALA A 49 24.14 2.00 1.78
N ASP A 50 24.78 2.85 2.59
CA ASP A 50 24.35 3.17 3.95
C ASP A 50 22.96 3.81 3.95
N THR A 51 22.68 4.71 3.00
CA THR A 51 21.36 5.33 2.84
C THR A 51 20.29 4.29 2.50
N ARG A 52 20.58 3.35 1.59
CA ARG A 52 19.66 2.25 1.27
C ARG A 52 19.38 1.38 2.49
N ALA A 53 20.42 1.02 3.25
CA ALA A 53 20.27 0.23 4.48
C ALA A 53 19.41 0.94 5.53
N ILE A 54 19.54 2.27 5.66
CA ILE A 54 18.68 3.07 6.54
C ILE A 54 17.22 2.96 6.12
N PHE A 55 16.90 3.11 4.82
CA PHE A 55 15.51 3.00 4.36
C PHE A 55 14.92 1.61 4.57
N GLU A 56 15.69 0.55 4.30
CA GLU A 56 15.25 -0.82 4.59
C GLU A 56 14.99 -1.05 6.07
N ASN A 57 15.85 -0.51 6.94
CA ASN A 57 15.62 -0.57 8.38
C ASN A 57 14.36 0.21 8.77
N ARG A 58 14.15 1.42 8.23
CA ARG A 58 12.96 2.24 8.50
C ARG A 58 11.67 1.59 8.01
N LYS A 59 11.70 0.86 6.89
CA LYS A 59 10.55 0.12 6.37
C LYS A 59 9.99 -0.85 7.41
N LYS A 60 10.85 -1.55 8.16
CA LYS A 60 10.45 -2.49 9.22
C LYS A 60 9.68 -1.84 10.38
N PHE A 61 9.87 -0.53 10.60
CA PHE A 61 9.18 0.21 11.65
C PHE A 61 7.93 0.94 11.15
N ALA A 62 7.92 1.33 9.88
CA ALA A 62 6.87 2.17 9.31
C ALA A 62 5.78 1.35 8.59
N ILE A 63 6.14 0.19 8.05
CA ILE A 63 5.26 -0.62 7.19
C ILE A 63 5.06 -1.99 7.84
N TYR A 64 3.80 -2.39 7.89
CA TYR A 64 3.31 -3.62 8.54
C TYR A 64 2.26 -4.28 7.65
N SER A 65 1.92 -5.53 7.94
CA SER A 65 0.96 -6.32 7.15
C SER A 65 -0.40 -5.64 6.96
N VAL A 66 -0.89 -4.85 7.92
CA VAL A 66 -2.11 -4.05 7.76
C VAL A 66 -2.04 -3.07 6.58
N HIS A 67 -0.87 -2.50 6.30
CA HIS A 67 -0.65 -1.63 5.15
C HIS A 67 -0.67 -2.41 3.83
N PHE A 68 -0.18 -3.64 3.84
CA PHE A 68 -0.26 -4.52 2.67
C PHE A 68 -1.70 -4.90 2.37
N VAL A 69 -2.46 -5.32 3.38
CA VAL A 69 -3.90 -5.62 3.25
C VAL A 69 -4.66 -4.40 2.74
N ALA A 70 -4.44 -3.23 3.35
CA ALA A 70 -5.10 -2.00 2.93
C ALA A 70 -4.77 -1.61 1.49
N ASN A 71 -3.51 -1.76 1.06
CA ASN A 71 -3.11 -1.51 -0.33
C ASN A 71 -3.71 -2.56 -1.30
N LEU A 72 -3.79 -3.81 -0.87
CA LEU A 72 -4.36 -4.91 -1.66
C LEU A 72 -5.86 -4.73 -1.89
N LEU A 73 -6.60 -4.26 -0.88
CA LEU A 73 -8.04 -4.06 -0.92
C LEU A 73 -8.47 -2.67 -1.42
N ASP A 74 -7.52 -1.76 -1.66
CA ASP A 74 -7.83 -0.46 -2.24
C ASP A 74 -8.03 -0.57 -3.76
N PRO A 75 -9.18 -0.17 -4.33
CA PRO A 75 -9.45 -0.24 -5.77
C PRO A 75 -8.43 0.50 -6.65
N LYS A 76 -7.77 1.53 -6.09
CA LYS A 76 -6.73 2.30 -6.77
C LYS A 76 -5.45 1.49 -6.93
N TYR A 77 -5.04 0.76 -5.89
CA TYR A 77 -3.76 0.06 -5.85
C TYR A 77 -3.88 -1.41 -6.21
N ARG A 78 -4.84 -2.13 -5.62
CA ARG A 78 -5.08 -3.57 -5.86
C ARG A 78 -3.81 -4.41 -5.68
N GLY A 79 -2.94 -3.99 -4.77
CA GLY A 79 -1.67 -4.66 -4.49
C GLY A 79 -0.63 -4.54 -5.60
N CYS A 80 -0.79 -3.65 -6.59
CA CYS A 80 0.16 -3.50 -7.71
C CYS A 80 1.57 -3.08 -7.26
N GLU A 81 1.67 -2.54 -6.04
CA GLU A 81 2.93 -2.13 -5.44
C GLU A 81 3.53 -3.20 -4.54
N LEU A 82 2.82 -4.30 -4.25
CA LEU A 82 3.29 -5.35 -3.36
C LEU A 82 4.23 -6.32 -4.09
N SER A 83 5.28 -6.75 -3.42
CA SER A 83 6.03 -7.94 -3.83
C SER A 83 5.21 -9.22 -3.59
N SER A 84 5.64 -10.34 -4.17
CA SER A 84 4.99 -11.64 -3.96
C SER A 84 4.92 -12.04 -2.48
N ASP A 85 5.97 -11.74 -1.71
CA ASP A 85 6.01 -12.01 -0.27
C ASP A 85 5.03 -11.09 0.47
N GLU A 86 5.01 -9.79 0.15
CA GLU A 86 4.08 -8.83 0.75
C GLU A 86 2.61 -9.16 0.40
N MET A 87 2.33 -9.68 -0.80
CA MET A 87 1.01 -10.21 -1.17
C MET A 87 0.64 -11.45 -0.36
N THR A 88 1.59 -12.36 -0.16
CA THR A 88 1.39 -13.57 0.62
C THR A 88 1.07 -13.22 2.07
N ASP A 89 1.83 -12.31 2.68
CA ASP A 89 1.60 -11.81 4.04
C ASP A 89 0.22 -11.15 4.18
N ALA A 90 -0.18 -10.31 3.22
CA ALA A 90 -1.50 -9.68 3.22
C ALA A 90 -2.63 -10.72 3.16
N THR A 91 -2.47 -11.70 2.27
CA THR A 91 -3.46 -12.77 2.07
C THR A 91 -3.56 -13.67 3.30
N GLU A 92 -2.44 -13.98 3.94
CA GLU A 92 -2.41 -14.76 5.18
C GLU A 92 -3.12 -14.03 6.32
N VAL A 93 -2.94 -12.70 6.44
CA VAL A 93 -3.66 -11.90 7.43
C VAL A 93 -5.17 -11.95 7.20
N MET A 94 -5.63 -11.77 5.94
CA MET A 94 -7.06 -11.84 5.62
C MET A 94 -7.64 -13.22 5.93
N TYR A 95 -6.92 -14.29 5.59
CA TYR A 95 -7.31 -15.65 5.93
C TYR A 95 -7.45 -15.84 7.45
N LYS A 96 -6.46 -15.42 8.24
CA LYS A 96 -6.48 -15.48 9.72
C LYS A 96 -7.61 -14.65 10.33
N VAL A 97 -8.01 -13.55 9.69
CA VAL A 97 -9.16 -12.74 10.12
C VAL A 97 -10.47 -13.47 9.81
N ALA A 98 -10.62 -14.02 8.61
CA ALA A 98 -11.79 -14.79 8.21
C ALA A 98 -12.03 -15.99 9.14
N GLN A 99 -10.98 -16.73 9.50
CA GLN A 99 -11.05 -17.86 10.45
C GLN A 99 -11.63 -17.49 11.83
N LYS A 100 -11.54 -16.21 12.22
CA LYS A 100 -12.02 -15.72 13.52
C LYS A 100 -13.44 -15.19 13.45
N MET A 101 -14.01 -15.04 12.25
CA MET A 101 -15.35 -14.51 12.06
C MET A 101 -16.36 -15.66 11.99
N PRO A 102 -17.48 -15.59 12.73
CA PRO A 102 -18.55 -16.57 12.60
C PRO A 102 -19.19 -16.46 11.21
N ASP A 103 -19.58 -17.59 10.64
CA ASP A 103 -20.32 -17.70 9.36
C ASP A 103 -19.59 -17.11 8.13
N VAL A 104 -18.25 -17.00 8.19
CA VAL A 104 -17.41 -16.60 7.05
C VAL A 104 -16.67 -17.80 6.50
N ASP A 105 -16.84 -18.08 5.20
CA ASP A 105 -16.05 -19.09 4.48
C ASP A 105 -14.73 -18.47 4.03
N GLU A 106 -13.62 -18.95 4.58
CA GLU A 106 -12.30 -18.41 4.31
C GLU A 106 -11.84 -18.66 2.87
N ALA A 107 -12.23 -19.79 2.27
CA ALA A 107 -11.91 -20.10 0.88
C ALA A 107 -12.68 -19.16 -0.07
N ALA A 108 -13.93 -18.85 0.26
CA ALA A 108 -14.71 -17.87 -0.49
C ALA A 108 -14.09 -16.46 -0.40
N VAL A 109 -13.64 -16.03 0.79
CA VAL A 109 -12.94 -14.75 0.98
C VAL A 109 -11.69 -14.68 0.10
N LEU A 110 -10.87 -15.74 0.09
CA LEU A 110 -9.66 -15.77 -0.75
C LEU A 110 -9.99 -15.73 -2.25
N ALA A 111 -11.04 -16.43 -2.69
CA ALA A 111 -11.51 -16.37 -4.06
C ALA A 111 -11.99 -14.96 -4.45
N ASP A 112 -12.72 -14.28 -3.57
CA ASP A 112 -13.19 -12.91 -3.79
C ASP A 112 -12.04 -11.90 -3.87
N VAL A 113 -11.01 -12.06 -3.03
CA VAL A 113 -9.78 -11.25 -3.10
C VAL A 113 -9.10 -11.44 -4.46
N VAL A 114 -8.94 -12.69 -4.92
CA VAL A 114 -8.33 -12.96 -6.23
C VAL A 114 -9.16 -12.34 -7.36
N ASN A 115 -10.48 -12.50 -7.32
CA ASN A 115 -11.40 -11.89 -8.29
C ASN A 115 -11.30 -10.36 -8.28
N PHE A 116 -11.19 -9.74 -7.11
CA PHE A 116 -11.03 -8.28 -6.99
C PHE A 116 -9.74 -7.79 -7.64
N ILE A 117 -8.61 -8.44 -7.32
CA ILE A 117 -7.28 -8.09 -7.87
C ILE A 117 -7.29 -8.24 -9.39
N ALA A 118 -7.79 -9.38 -9.88
CA ALA A 118 -7.86 -9.70 -11.31
C ALA A 118 -8.93 -8.92 -12.08
N LYS A 119 -9.83 -8.22 -11.39
CA LYS A 119 -11.05 -7.61 -11.96
C LYS A 119 -11.93 -8.65 -12.69
N GLU A 120 -12.11 -9.80 -12.06
CA GLU A 120 -12.92 -10.91 -12.57
C GLU A 120 -14.23 -11.05 -11.79
N GLY A 121 -15.09 -11.99 -12.21
CA GLY A 121 -16.37 -12.24 -11.54
C GLY A 121 -17.30 -11.01 -11.51
N LEU A 122 -17.73 -10.61 -10.31
CA LEU A 122 -18.52 -9.40 -10.08
C LEU A 122 -17.74 -8.12 -10.40
N PHE A 123 -16.42 -8.16 -10.19
CA PHE A 123 -15.52 -7.03 -10.36
C PHE A 123 -15.12 -6.76 -11.82
N LYS A 124 -15.62 -7.53 -12.79
CA LYS A 124 -15.34 -7.28 -14.22
C LYS A 124 -16.03 -6.04 -14.79
N LYS A 125 -17.00 -5.48 -14.08
CA LYS A 125 -17.84 -4.40 -14.60
C LYS A 125 -17.12 -3.06 -14.51
N ALA A 126 -16.93 -2.41 -15.66
CA ALA A 126 -16.18 -1.15 -15.77
C ALA A 126 -16.70 -0.03 -14.86
N PHE A 127 -18.01 0.02 -14.57
CA PHE A 127 -18.59 1.05 -13.71
C PHE A 127 -18.06 1.02 -12.27
N LEU A 128 -17.59 -0.14 -11.78
CA LEU A 128 -16.99 -0.26 -10.45
C LEU A 128 -15.63 0.43 -10.34
N TRP A 129 -15.03 0.81 -11.48
CA TRP A 129 -13.64 1.25 -11.57
C TRP A 129 -13.47 2.67 -12.10
N ASN A 130 -14.55 3.39 -12.37
CA ASN A 130 -14.42 4.81 -12.70
C ASN A 130 -14.04 5.61 -11.44
N GLU A 131 -13.38 6.75 -11.63
CA GLU A 131 -12.81 7.54 -10.54
C GLU A 131 -13.88 8.03 -9.56
N ASP A 132 -15.05 8.44 -10.06
CA ASP A 132 -16.16 8.92 -9.23
C ASP A 132 -16.70 7.83 -8.30
N THR A 133 -16.83 6.60 -8.82
CA THR A 133 -17.33 5.44 -8.05
C THR A 133 -16.29 5.01 -7.01
N ILE A 134 -15.02 4.96 -7.38
CA ILE A 134 -13.94 4.66 -6.44
C ILE A 134 -13.87 5.73 -5.34
N ALA A 135 -13.95 7.01 -5.70
CA ALA A 135 -13.93 8.13 -4.75
C ALA A 135 -15.12 8.05 -3.79
N ALA A 136 -16.32 7.74 -4.28
CA ALA A 136 -17.50 7.54 -3.45
C ALA A 136 -17.35 6.36 -2.49
N ILE A 137 -16.80 5.23 -2.95
CA ILE A 137 -16.54 4.05 -2.10
C ILE A 137 -15.54 4.40 -1.00
N LEU A 138 -14.41 5.03 -1.34
CA LEU A 138 -13.38 5.41 -0.36
C LEU A 138 -13.87 6.47 0.64
N ALA A 139 -14.70 7.43 0.19
CA ALA A 139 -15.31 8.42 1.06
C ALA A 139 -16.28 7.77 2.06
N SER A 140 -17.05 6.76 1.62
CA SER A 140 -18.00 6.06 2.50
C SER A 140 -17.32 5.28 3.64
N GLN A 141 -16.09 4.80 3.41
CA GLN A 141 -15.29 4.11 4.44
C GLN A 141 -14.73 5.05 5.51
N SER A 142 -14.58 6.34 5.19
CA SER A 142 -14.08 7.35 6.12
C SER A 142 -15.14 7.85 7.12
N ILE A 143 -16.42 7.53 6.90
CA ILE A 143 -17.56 8.00 7.74
C ILE A 143 -17.86 7.04 8.91
N LEU A 144 -17.18 5.89 8.98
CA LEU A 144 -17.38 4.89 10.04
C LEU A 144 -16.50 5.09 11.29
N HIS A 145 -15.96 6.29 11.49
CA HIS A 145 -15.21 6.69 12.70
C HIS A 145 -15.93 7.81 13.46
#